data_AF-A0A1X7V7Q1-F1
#
_entry.id   AF-A0A1X7V7Q1-F1
#
_cell.length_a   1.000
_cell.length_b   1.000
_cell.length_c   1.000
_cell.angle_alpha   90.00
_cell.angle_beta   90.00
_cell.angle_gamma   90.00
#
_symmetry.space_group_name_H-M   'P 1'
#
loop_
_entity.id
_entity.type
_entity.pdbx_description
1 polymer ?
#
loop_
_entity_poly.entity_id
_entity_poly.type
_entity_poly.pdbx_seq_one_letter_code
_entity_poly.pdbx_strand_id
1 'polypeptide(L)'
;MSLQVLRKRKPFVTCEIKFLTSGNTTNLTNHLESNNDKKHTELTETRESEKSAKRQKQQESATKQLMLQSSKQRTHGYGKSLCHASFDRTLVNMLVADFQPASIVEDEGFARFLKVIDERYQPPSCRTFMRDHLP
;
A
#
# COMPACT_ATOMS: atom_id res chain seq x y z
N MET A 1 -11.08 0.92 72.41
CA MET A 1 -12.25 1.30 71.61
C MET A 1 -11.84 1.26 70.15
N SER A 2 -12.22 0.20 69.43
CA SER A 2 -11.83 0.01 68.03
C SER A 2 -13.07 -0.06 67.16
N LEU A 3 -13.22 0.94 66.31
CA LEU A 3 -14.32 1.13 65.37
C LEU A 3 -14.33 -0.01 64.33
N GLN A 4 -15.49 -0.66 64.17
CA GLN A 4 -15.76 -1.57 63.06
C GLN A 4 -15.97 -0.75 61.79
N VAL A 5 -15.09 -0.92 60.80
CA VAL A 5 -15.30 -0.36 59.45
C VAL A 5 -15.95 -1.44 58.57
N LEU A 6 -17.24 -1.25 58.33
CA LEU A 6 -18.10 -2.02 57.44
C LEU A 6 -17.61 -1.86 55.98
N ARG A 7 -16.89 -2.84 55.42
CA ARG A 7 -16.59 -2.86 53.97
C ARG A 7 -17.66 -3.67 53.23
N LYS A 8 -18.61 -2.96 52.63
CA LYS A 8 -19.58 -3.52 51.66
C LYS A 8 -18.81 -4.17 50.50
N ARG A 9 -18.94 -5.48 50.31
CA ARG A 9 -18.42 -6.18 49.13
C ARG A 9 -19.29 -5.83 47.93
N LYS A 10 -18.70 -5.22 46.90
CA LYS A 10 -19.34 -5.06 45.57
C LYS A 10 -19.42 -6.45 44.91
N PRO A 11 -20.54 -6.83 44.29
CA PRO A 11 -20.63 -8.08 43.55
C PRO A 11 -19.66 -8.05 42.37
N PHE A 12 -18.86 -9.11 42.25
CA PHE A 12 -18.00 -9.37 41.09
C PHE A 12 -18.90 -10.00 40.02
N VAL A 13 -19.18 -9.26 38.94
CA VAL A 13 -20.04 -9.71 37.85
C VAL A 13 -19.16 -10.20 36.71
N THR A 14 -18.95 -11.51 36.60
CA THR A 14 -18.47 -12.11 35.35
C THR A 14 -19.66 -12.35 34.43
N CYS A 15 -19.61 -11.75 33.25
CA CYS A 15 -20.72 -11.75 32.30
C CYS A 15 -20.77 -13.07 31.50
N GLU A 16 -21.75 -13.95 31.76
CA GLU A 16 -21.96 -15.20 31.00
C GLU A 16 -22.75 -14.96 29.70
N ILE A 17 -22.31 -14.01 28.86
CA ILE A 17 -22.97 -13.73 27.58
C ILE A 17 -22.25 -14.46 26.44
N LYS A 18 -23.00 -15.30 25.72
CA LYS A 18 -22.53 -15.95 24.47
C LYS A 18 -22.69 -14.96 23.31
N PHE A 19 -21.63 -14.73 22.55
CA PHE A 19 -21.63 -13.86 21.37
C PHE A 19 -21.39 -14.67 20.09
N LEU A 20 -22.15 -14.36 19.04
CA LEU A 20 -21.87 -14.87 17.69
C LEU A 20 -20.71 -14.07 17.09
N THR A 21 -19.67 -14.78 16.67
CA THR A 21 -18.53 -14.20 15.96
C THR A 21 -18.78 -14.27 14.46
N SER A 22 -18.47 -13.19 13.74
CA SER A 22 -18.52 -13.15 12.28
C SER A 22 -17.13 -12.83 11.77
N GLY A 23 -16.24 -13.82 11.82
CA GLY A 23 -14.88 -13.74 11.25
C GLY A 23 -13.93 -12.69 11.86
N ASN A 24 -14.38 -11.90 12.84
CA ASN A 24 -13.60 -10.89 13.53
C ASN A 24 -13.93 -10.84 15.04
N THR A 25 -13.12 -10.09 15.77
CA THR A 25 -13.20 -9.96 17.24
C THR A 25 -13.85 -8.65 17.69
N THR A 26 -14.36 -7.82 16.77
CA THR A 26 -14.91 -6.48 17.06
C THR A 26 -16.06 -6.55 18.07
N ASN A 27 -16.91 -7.58 17.96
CA ASN A 27 -18.03 -7.79 18.89
C ASN A 27 -17.56 -8.06 20.32
N LEU A 28 -16.41 -8.74 20.48
CA LEU A 28 -15.82 -9.00 21.79
C LEU A 28 -15.17 -7.73 22.35
N THR A 29 -14.50 -6.93 21.52
CA THR A 29 -13.87 -5.67 21.96
C THR A 29 -14.91 -4.67 22.47
N ASN A 30 -16.01 -4.47 21.74
CA ASN A 30 -17.08 -3.54 22.16
C ASN A 30 -17.77 -4.00 23.46
N HIS A 31 -17.88 -5.32 23.68
CA HIS A 31 -18.43 -5.87 24.91
C HIS A 31 -17.52 -5.60 26.13
N LEU A 32 -16.21 -5.79 25.96
CA LEU A 32 -15.20 -5.54 26.99
C LEU A 32 -15.15 -4.04 27.36
N GLU A 33 -15.28 -3.15 26.38
CA GLU A 33 -15.35 -1.70 26.58
C GLU A 33 -16.60 -1.28 27.36
N SER A 34 -17.75 -1.92 27.06
CA SER A 34 -19.02 -1.60 27.71
C SER A 34 -19.11 -2.09 29.17
N ASN A 35 -18.37 -3.14 29.55
CA ASN A 35 -18.44 -3.73 30.89
C ASN A 35 -17.54 -3.05 31.94
N ASN A 36 -16.84 -1.96 31.59
CA ASN A 36 -15.85 -1.31 32.45
C ASN A 36 -14.83 -2.31 33.04
N ASP A 37 -14.48 -3.35 32.28
CA ASP A 37 -13.44 -4.28 32.67
C ASP A 37 -12.10 -3.57 32.52
N LYS A 38 -11.52 -3.17 33.65
CA LYS A 38 -10.26 -2.40 33.77
C LYS A 38 -9.04 -3.05 33.10
N LYS A 39 -9.19 -4.24 32.50
CA LYS A 39 -8.17 -4.95 31.72
C LYS A 39 -8.05 -4.43 30.28
N HIS A 40 -9.04 -3.71 29.75
CA HIS A 40 -8.95 -3.16 28.39
C HIS A 40 -8.00 -1.96 28.29
N THR A 41 -7.92 -1.16 29.36
CA THR A 41 -7.12 0.07 29.41
C THR A 41 -5.62 -0.18 29.20
N GLU A 42 -5.07 -1.26 29.79
CA GLU A 42 -3.65 -1.63 29.63
C GLU A 42 -3.34 -2.14 28.19
N LEU A 43 -4.32 -2.72 27.49
CA LEU A 43 -4.17 -3.22 26.12
C LEU A 43 -4.25 -2.12 25.05
N THR A 44 -4.94 -1.01 25.33
CA THR A 44 -4.99 0.16 24.45
C THR A 44 -3.74 1.04 24.60
N GLU A 45 -3.21 1.20 25.81
CA GLU A 45 -2.00 2.01 26.07
C GLU A 45 -0.73 1.39 25.45
N THR A 46 -0.64 0.06 25.39
CA THR A 46 0.44 -0.66 24.69
C THR A 46 0.37 -0.50 23.18
N ARG A 47 -0.84 -0.41 22.59
CA ARG A 47 -1.03 -0.16 21.14
C ARG A 47 -0.70 1.27 20.72
N GLU A 48 -0.88 2.25 21.61
CA GLU A 48 -0.59 3.67 21.34
C GLU A 48 0.89 3.99 21.54
N SER A 49 1.54 3.40 22.53
CA SER A 49 2.99 3.53 22.76
C SER A 49 3.84 2.88 21.64
N GLU A 50 3.38 1.77 21.05
CA GLU A 50 4.03 1.14 19.89
C GLU A 50 3.91 1.94 18.58
N LYS A 51 2.89 2.81 18.44
CA LYS A 51 2.73 3.69 17.26
C LYS A 51 3.67 4.89 17.31
N SER A 52 4.01 5.39 18.50
CA SER A 52 4.84 6.59 18.67
C SER A 52 6.34 6.28 18.66
N ALA A 53 6.78 5.12 19.15
CA ALA A 53 8.19 4.69 19.09
C ALA A 53 8.66 4.25 17.68
N LYS A 54 7.74 3.91 16.76
CA LYS A 54 8.06 3.53 15.37
C LYS A 54 8.41 4.71 14.44
N ARG A 55 8.17 5.96 14.85
CA ARG A 55 8.41 7.15 14.00
C ARG A 55 9.84 7.68 14.01
N GLN A 56 10.71 7.29 14.95
CA GLN A 56 12.07 7.84 15.07
C GLN A 56 13.21 6.83 14.83
N LYS A 57 12.92 5.55 14.57
CA LYS A 57 13.95 4.49 14.37
C LYS A 57 13.80 3.74 13.04
N GLN A 58 13.36 4.41 11.97
CA GLN A 58 13.22 3.85 10.62
C GLN A 58 14.08 4.56 9.56
N GLN A 59 15.22 5.14 9.97
CA GLN A 59 16.14 5.76 9.02
C GLN A 59 17.28 4.82 8.59
N GLU A 60 17.53 3.70 9.26
CA GLU A 60 18.64 2.82 8.89
C GLU A 60 18.23 1.33 8.98
N SER A 61 18.40 0.63 7.85
CA SER A 61 18.23 -0.81 7.63
C SER A 61 16.85 -1.43 7.94
N ALA A 62 15.89 -1.22 7.05
CA ALA A 62 14.89 -2.23 6.77
C ALA A 62 14.55 -2.16 5.28
N THR A 63 15.03 -3.12 4.51
CA THR A 63 14.51 -3.39 3.16
C THR A 63 13.02 -3.65 3.33
N LYS A 64 12.21 -2.61 3.10
CA LYS A 64 10.76 -2.72 3.12
C LYS A 64 10.41 -3.72 2.04
N GLN A 65 10.05 -4.93 2.43
CA GLN A 65 9.60 -5.95 1.49
C GLN A 65 8.45 -5.34 0.70
N LEU A 66 8.67 -5.18 -0.60
CA LEU A 66 7.66 -4.62 -1.50
C LEU A 66 6.41 -5.49 -1.41
N MET A 67 5.25 -4.83 -1.32
CA MET A 67 3.96 -5.49 -1.39
C MET A 67 3.94 -6.41 -2.63
N LEU A 68 3.38 -7.62 -2.51
CA LEU A 68 3.36 -8.60 -3.59
C LEU A 68 2.87 -8.02 -4.93
N GLN A 69 1.93 -7.06 -4.89
CA GLN A 69 1.45 -6.35 -6.08
C GLN A 69 2.51 -5.45 -6.71
N SER A 70 3.28 -4.68 -5.93
CA SER A 70 4.31 -3.79 -6.45
C SER A 70 5.52 -4.55 -6.98
N SER A 71 5.81 -5.74 -6.44
CA SER A 71 6.82 -6.64 -7.01
C SER A 71 6.40 -7.16 -8.39
N LYS A 72 5.15 -7.63 -8.55
CA LYS A 72 4.62 -8.10 -9.84
C LYS A 72 4.59 -7.00 -10.92
N GLN A 73 4.26 -5.77 -10.52
CA GLN A 73 4.23 -4.62 -11.42
C GLN A 73 5.61 -4.13 -11.84
N ARG A 74 6.68 -4.52 -11.14
CA ARG A 74 8.07 -4.25 -11.55
C ARG A 74 8.57 -5.24 -12.57
N THR A 75 8.16 -6.50 -12.45
CA THR A 75 8.62 -7.58 -13.34
C THR A 75 7.85 -7.64 -14.66
N HIS A 76 6.61 -7.17 -14.68
CA HIS A 76 5.79 -7.18 -15.88
C HIS A 76 5.84 -5.79 -16.54
N GLY A 77 6.28 -5.72 -17.80
CA GLY A 77 6.21 -4.50 -18.60
C GLY A 77 4.78 -3.98 -18.71
N TYR A 78 4.60 -2.72 -19.12
CA TYR A 78 3.24 -2.24 -19.34
C TYR A 78 2.59 -3.07 -20.44
N GLY A 79 1.49 -3.77 -20.11
CA GLY A 79 0.61 -4.32 -21.13
C GLY A 79 -0.13 -3.21 -21.87
N LYS A 80 -1.35 -3.51 -22.34
CA LYS A 80 -2.31 -2.51 -22.87
C LYS A 80 -2.89 -1.62 -21.78
N SER A 81 -2.02 -1.00 -20.99
CA SER A 81 -2.39 -0.07 -19.94
C SER A 81 -2.59 1.32 -20.52
N LEU A 82 -3.43 2.13 -19.87
CA LEU A 82 -3.61 3.55 -20.24
C LEU A 82 -2.28 4.32 -20.19
N CYS A 83 -1.38 3.92 -19.30
CA CYS A 83 -0.06 4.55 -19.17
C CYS A 83 0.80 4.30 -20.42
N HIS A 84 0.82 3.08 -20.95
CA HIS A 84 1.55 2.75 -22.19
C HIS A 84 1.04 3.58 -23.38
N ALA A 85 -0.28 3.65 -23.57
CA ALA A 85 -0.88 4.47 -24.64
C ALA A 85 -0.56 5.97 -24.51
N SER A 86 -0.42 6.49 -23.29
CA SER A 86 -0.02 7.89 -23.06
C SER A 86 1.43 8.17 -23.46
N PHE A 87 2.34 7.22 -23.21
CA PHE A 87 3.71 7.30 -23.70
C PHE A 87 3.75 7.25 -25.23
N ASP A 88 3.05 6.30 -25.85
CA ASP A 88 2.99 6.18 -27.31
C ASP A 88 2.49 7.47 -27.96
N ARG A 89 1.42 8.06 -27.44
CA ARG A 89 0.89 9.34 -27.96
C ARG A 89 1.90 10.49 -27.83
N THR A 90 2.61 10.56 -26.72
CA THR A 90 3.64 11.59 -26.50
C THR A 90 4.81 11.38 -27.45
N LEU A 91 5.19 10.12 -27.68
CA LEU A 91 6.25 9.74 -28.61
C LEU A 91 5.87 10.06 -30.06
N VAL A 92 4.65 9.75 -30.49
CA VAL A 92 4.11 10.16 -31.81
C VAL A 92 4.19 11.68 -31.98
N ASN A 93 3.75 12.44 -30.98
CA ASN A 93 3.79 13.89 -31.06
C ASN A 93 5.21 14.43 -31.23
N MET A 94 6.20 13.86 -30.52
CA MET A 94 7.61 14.23 -30.69
C MET A 94 8.10 13.94 -32.11
N LEU A 95 7.80 12.75 -32.64
CA LEU A 95 8.20 12.37 -33.99
C LEU A 95 7.62 13.31 -35.06
N VAL A 96 6.34 13.66 -34.94
CA VAL A 96 5.65 14.51 -35.90
C VAL A 96 6.07 15.98 -35.77
N ALA A 97 6.19 16.50 -34.55
CA ALA A 97 6.54 17.89 -34.31
C ALA A 97 7.97 18.20 -34.76
N ASP A 98 8.90 17.27 -34.51
CA ASP A 98 10.33 17.45 -34.78
C ASP A 98 10.79 16.78 -36.09
N PHE A 99 9.83 16.31 -36.92
CA PHE A 99 10.07 15.58 -38.17
C PHE A 99 11.11 14.45 -38.05
N GLN A 100 11.10 13.76 -36.91
CA GLN A 100 12.05 12.68 -36.64
C GLN A 100 11.64 11.40 -37.37
N PRO A 101 12.60 10.61 -37.87
CA PRO A 101 12.28 9.33 -38.48
C PRO A 101 11.75 8.34 -37.43
N ALA A 102 10.75 7.54 -37.79
CA ALA A 102 10.19 6.52 -36.90
C ALA A 102 11.22 5.46 -36.46
N SER A 103 12.35 5.32 -37.18
CA SER A 103 13.44 4.41 -36.82
C SER A 103 14.11 4.75 -35.49
N ILE A 104 14.01 6.00 -35.01
CA ILE A 104 14.64 6.43 -33.75
C ILE A 104 14.20 5.59 -32.54
N VAL A 105 13.00 5.00 -32.58
CA VAL A 105 12.48 4.17 -31.49
C VAL A 105 13.27 2.87 -31.31
N GLU A 106 14.01 2.43 -32.34
CA GLU A 106 14.86 1.25 -32.33
C GLU A 106 16.35 1.59 -32.14
N ASP A 107 16.70 2.89 -32.14
CA ASP A 107 18.07 3.32 -31.94
C ASP A 107 18.54 3.01 -30.52
N GLU A 108 19.76 2.47 -30.41
CA GLU A 108 20.29 1.99 -29.14
C GLU A 108 20.41 3.11 -28.08
N GLY A 109 20.78 4.32 -28.52
CA GLY A 109 20.88 5.49 -27.64
C GLY A 109 19.52 5.90 -27.07
N PHE A 110 18.49 5.90 -27.92
CA PHE A 110 17.14 6.25 -27.53
C PHE A 110 16.52 5.18 -26.62
N ALA A 111 16.73 3.90 -26.93
CA ALA A 111 16.28 2.78 -26.11
C ALA A 111 16.92 2.81 -24.71
N ARG A 112 18.23 3.12 -24.62
CA ARG A 112 18.91 3.30 -23.32
C ARG A 112 18.35 4.48 -22.53
N PHE A 113 18.08 5.60 -23.20
CA PHE A 113 17.47 6.77 -22.57
C PHE A 113 16.09 6.47 -22.00
N LEU A 114 15.21 5.81 -22.77
CA LEU A 114 13.87 5.43 -22.31
C LEU A 114 13.91 4.49 -21.11
N LYS A 115 14.84 3.53 -21.07
CA LYS A 115 15.01 2.64 -19.91
C LYS A 115 15.34 3.39 -18.62
N VAL A 116 16.07 4.51 -18.69
CA VAL A 116 16.37 5.33 -17.51
C VAL A 116 15.12 6.10 -17.04
N ILE A 117 14.27 6.54 -17.97
CA ILE A 117 13.02 7.24 -17.64
C ILE A 117 11.99 6.27 -17.04
N ASP A 118 11.74 5.16 -17.72
CA ASP A 118 10.83 4.11 -17.24
C ASP A 118 11.28 2.75 -17.78
N GLU A 119 11.81 1.92 -16.88
CA GLU A 119 12.27 0.57 -17.19
C GLU A 119 11.17 -0.36 -17.73
N ARG A 120 9.90 -0.03 -17.48
CA ARG A 120 8.75 -0.87 -17.87
C ARG A 120 8.17 -0.49 -19.22
N TYR A 121 8.52 0.68 -19.75
CA TYR A 121 8.07 1.12 -21.06
C TYR A 121 8.95 0.53 -22.14
N GLN A 122 8.31 -0.19 -23.06
CA GLN A 122 8.95 -0.66 -24.27
C GLN A 122 8.21 -0.04 -25.47
N PRO A 123 8.91 0.78 -26.27
CA PRO A 123 8.28 1.40 -27.42
C PRO A 123 7.88 0.32 -28.46
N PRO A 124 6.77 0.53 -29.19
CA PRO A 124 6.44 -0.25 -30.36
C PRO A 124 7.59 -0.28 -31.37
N SER A 125 7.70 -1.36 -32.16
CA SER A 125 8.64 -1.39 -33.27
C SER A 125 8.32 -0.31 -34.30
N CYS A 126 9.32 0.10 -35.07
CA CYS A 126 9.18 1.11 -36.12
C CYS A 126 8.04 0.74 -37.09
N ARG A 127 7.95 -0.53 -37.48
CA ARG A 127 6.85 -1.05 -38.32
C ARG A 127 5.48 -0.84 -37.68
N THR A 128 5.34 -1.15 -36.39
CA THR A 128 4.06 -0.97 -35.66
C THR A 128 3.73 0.51 -35.55
N PHE A 129 4.73 1.36 -35.27
CA PHE A 129 4.58 2.80 -35.23
C PHE A 129 4.03 3.37 -36.54
N MET A 130 4.62 2.96 -37.67
CA MET A 130 4.19 3.44 -38.99
C MET A 130 2.80 2.93 -39.38
N ARG A 131 2.40 1.74 -38.93
CA ARG A 131 1.11 1.14 -39.30
C ARG A 131 -0.03 1.61 -38.41
N ASP A 132 0.21 1.73 -37.11
CA ASP A 132 -0.85 1.80 -36.10
C ASP A 132 -0.87 3.14 -35.32
N HIS A 133 0.16 3.99 -35.46
CA HIS A 133 0.31 5.19 -34.61
C HIS A 133 0.53 6.50 -35.37
N LEU A 134 1.18 6.47 -36.54
CA LEU A 134 1.31 7.64 -37.40
C LEU A 134 0.04 7.84 -38.25
N PRO A 135 -0.38 9.11 -38.47
CA PRO A 135 -1.53 9.44 -39.31
C PRO A 135 -1.29 9.16 -40.81
#